data_AF-A0A6J4CZQ4-F1
#
_entry.id   AF-A0A6J4CZQ4-F1
#
_cell.length_a   1.000
_cell.length_b   1.000
_cell.length_c   1.000
_cell.angle_alpha   90.00
_cell.angle_beta   90.00
_cell.angle_gamma   90.00
#
_symmetry.space_group_name_H-M   'P 1'
#
loop_
_entity.id
_entity.type
_entity.pdbx_description
1 polymer ?
#
loop_
_entity_poly.entity_id
_entity_poly.type
_entity_poly.pdbx_seq_one_letter_code
_entity_poly.pdbx_strand_id
1 'polypeptide(L)' 'MCFQNEHIPLMEKSRDTYATYPKYLVSEFATITYAKNRGQNNEAVINKAPYPGLTDTIRSGKEP' A
#
# COMPACT_ATOMS: atom_id res chain seq x y z
N MET A 1 11.06 0.83 1.32
CA MET A 1 9.83 0.01 1.19
C MET A 1 9.76 -0.91 2.39
N CYS A 2 8.74 -0.78 3.24
CA CYS A 2 8.57 -1.55 4.49
C CYS A 2 7.09 -1.57 4.91
N PHE A 3 6.75 -2.32 5.96
CA PHE A 3 5.47 -2.16 6.65
C PHE A 3 5.55 -0.92 7.56
N GLN A 4 4.97 0.19 7.09
CA GLN A 4 5.23 1.51 7.66
C GLN A 4 4.85 1.64 9.14
N ASN A 5 3.81 0.94 9.59
CA ASN A 5 3.33 0.98 10.97
C ASN A 5 4.42 0.60 11.99
N GLU A 6 5.34 -0.30 11.64
CA GLU A 6 6.46 -0.73 12.50
C GLU A 6 7.65 0.24 12.48
N HIS A 7 7.64 1.24 11.60
CA HIS A 7 8.79 2.11 11.33
C HIS A 7 8.47 3.61 11.36
N ILE A 8 7.37 4.02 12.01
CA ILE A 8 6.97 5.43 12.09
C ILE A 8 8.10 6.36 12.57
N PRO A 9 8.87 6.06 13.63
CA PRO A 9 9.96 6.93 14.07
C PRO A 9 11.05 7.13 13.00
N LEU A 10 11.30 6.12 12.17
CA LEU A 10 12.25 6.23 11.06
C LEU A 10 11.72 7.16 9.98
N MET A 11 10.41 7.13 9.70
CA MET A 11 9.80 7.99 8.68
C MET A 11 9.88 9.47 9.09
N GLU A 12 9.61 9.77 10.35
CA GLU A 12 9.73 11.12 10.90
C GLU A 12 11.17 11.60 10.89
N LYS A 13 12.12 10.80 11.39
CA LYS A 13 13.53 11.15 11.32
C LYS A 13 13.98 11.40 9.88
N SER A 14 13.54 10.57 8.94
CA SER A 14 13.94 10.67 7.54
C SER A 14 13.44 11.95 6.88
N ARG A 15 12.19 12.37 7.15
CA ARG A 15 11.64 13.61 6.58
C ARG A 15 12.35 14.86 7.09
N ASP A 16 12.88 14.81 8.32
CA ASP A 16 13.59 15.93 8.95
C ASP A 16 15.10 15.94 8.58
N THR A 17 15.66 14.79 8.21
CA THR A 17 17.10 14.64 7.88
C THR A 17 17.41 14.97 6.41
N TYR A 18 16.51 14.63 5.48
CA TYR A 18 16.77 14.73 4.04
C TYR A 18 16.00 15.88 3.39
N ALA A 19 16.48 16.33 2.22
CA ALA A 19 15.91 17.47 1.51
C ALA A 19 14.45 17.23 1.11
N THR A 20 13.59 18.21 1.40
CA THR A 20 12.16 18.19 1.04
C THR A 20 11.88 18.73 -0.36
N TYR A 21 12.78 19.55 -0.91
CA TYR A 21 12.60 20.23 -2.20
C TYR A 21 13.78 19.97 -3.13
N PRO A 22 13.54 19.95 -4.46
CA PRO A 22 12.25 20.12 -5.13
C PRO A 22 11.33 18.90 -4.98
N LYS A 23 10.01 19.12 -4.94
CA LYS A 23 9.03 18.03 -4.92
C LYS A 23 8.94 17.39 -6.30
N TYR A 24 8.80 16.06 -6.34
CA TYR A 24 8.50 15.32 -7.56
C TYR A 24 6.97 15.25 -7.74
N LEU A 25 6.45 15.94 -8.77
CA LEU A 25 5.02 15.97 -9.08
C LEU A 25 4.68 14.86 -10.08
N VAL A 26 3.73 14.00 -9.74
CA VAL A 26 3.22 12.93 -10.61
C VAL A 26 1.71 13.12 -10.80
N SER A 27 1.24 13.21 -12.04
CA SER A 27 -0.17 13.43 -12.38
C SER A 27 -0.61 12.43 -13.45
N GLU A 28 -1.22 11.32 -13.01
CA GLU A 28 -1.55 10.18 -13.86
C GLU A 28 -2.97 9.64 -13.57
N PHE A 29 -3.64 9.15 -14.62
CA PHE A 29 -4.90 8.40 -14.50
C PHE A 29 -4.63 6.90 -14.37
N ALA A 30 -5.51 6.17 -13.69
CA ALA A 30 -5.47 4.71 -13.61
C ALA A 30 -6.87 4.10 -13.76
N THR A 31 -6.95 2.95 -14.41
CA THR A 31 -8.19 2.18 -14.55
C THR A 31 -8.37 1.24 -13.37
N ILE A 32 -9.55 1.23 -12.75
CA ILE A 32 -9.91 0.26 -11.70
C ILE A 32 -10.02 -1.13 -12.34
N THR A 33 -9.20 -2.09 -11.89
CA THR A 33 -9.19 -3.47 -12.42
C THR A 33 -9.81 -4.51 -11.49
N TYR A 34 -10.20 -4.12 -10.27
CA TYR A 34 -10.86 -4.97 -9.29
C TYR A 34 -11.63 -4.12 -8.27
N ALA A 35 -12.85 -4.53 -7.93
CA ALA A 35 -13.65 -3.94 -6.86
C ALA A 35 -14.54 -5.02 -6.22
N LYS A 36 -14.45 -5.18 -4.90
CA LYS A 36 -15.27 -6.12 -4.12
C LYS A 36 -15.57 -5.53 -2.75
N ASN A 37 -16.82 -5.60 -2.32
CA ASN A 37 -17.21 -5.21 -0.96
C ASN A 37 -16.74 -6.27 0.06
N ARG A 38 -15.98 -5.84 1.08
CA ARG A 38 -15.43 -6.70 2.15
C ARG A 38 -16.00 -6.38 3.54
N GLY A 39 -17.01 -5.52 3.62
CA GLY A 39 -17.53 -4.97 4.86
C GLY A 39 -16.63 -3.88 5.45
N GLN A 40 -17.12 -3.20 6.50
CA GLN A 40 -16.33 -2.24 7.26
C GLN A 40 -15.49 -2.96 8.33
N ASN A 41 -14.36 -2.36 8.73
CA ASN A 41 -13.50 -2.83 9.84
C ASN A 41 -12.99 -4.28 9.68
N ASN A 42 -12.72 -4.70 8.44
CA ASN A 42 -12.19 -6.03 8.17
C ASN A 42 -10.66 -6.00 8.16
N GLU A 43 -10.05 -6.30 9.31
CA GLU A 43 -8.60 -6.34 9.50
C GLU A 43 -7.88 -7.42 8.67
N ALA A 44 -8.61 -8.29 7.96
CA ALA A 44 -8.03 -9.32 7.09
C ALA A 44 -7.77 -8.84 5.65
N VAL A 45 -8.24 -7.66 5.25
CA VAL A 45 -8.17 -7.20 3.84
C VAL A 45 -6.74 -6.83 3.42
N ILE A 46 -5.98 -6.14 4.29
CA ILE A 46 -4.56 -5.81 4.05
C ILE A 46 -3.78 -6.07 5.35
N ASN A 47 -3.34 -7.31 5.54
CA ASN A 47 -2.71 -7.76 6.79
C ASN A 47 -1.30 -8.36 6.64
N LYS A 48 -0.77 -8.40 5.41
CA LYS A 48 0.52 -9.00 5.07
C LYS A 48 1.19 -8.21 3.95
N ALA A 49 2.51 -8.37 3.84
CA ALA A 49 3.28 -7.79 2.74
C ALA A 49 2.82 -8.36 1.38
N PRO A 50 2.86 -7.54 0.31
CA PRO A 50 2.57 -8.02 -1.03
C PRO A 50 3.63 -9.04 -1.51
N TYR A 51 3.22 -9.96 -2.38
CA TYR A 51 4.08 -10.98 -2.98
C TYR A 51 3.72 -11.22 -4.46
N PRO A 52 4.63 -11.81 -5.28
CA PRO A 52 4.34 -12.09 -6.68
C PRO A 52 3.09 -12.95 -6.88
N GLY A 53 2.19 -12.54 -7.77
CA GLY A 53 0.92 -13.24 -8.02
C GLY A 53 -0.22 -12.91 -7.05
N LEU A 54 0.01 -12.09 -6.01
CA LEU A 54 -1.04 -11.69 -5.06
C LEU A 54 -2.27 -11.09 -5.76
N THR A 55 -2.07 -10.23 -6.77
CA THR A 55 -3.19 -9.58 -7.44
C THR A 55 -4.05 -10.55 -8.25
N ASP A 56 -3.47 -11.64 -8.76
CA ASP A 56 -4.21 -12.69 -9.45
C ASP A 56 -4.96 -13.59 -8.46
N THR A 57 -4.36 -13.88 -7.31
CA THR A 57 -5.04 -14.56 -6.19
C THR A 57 -6.27 -13.77 -5.74
N ILE A 58 -6.16 -12.44 -5.61
CA ILE A 58 -7.25 -11.52 -5.25
C ILE A 58 -8.38 -11.55 -6.29
N ARG A 59 -8.02 -11.37 -7.56
CA ARG A 59 -9.01 -11.33 -8.66
C ARG A 59 -9.69 -12.66 -8.91
N SER A 60 -8.99 -13.78 -8.70
CA SER A 60 -9.54 -15.13 -8.84
C SER A 60 -10.38 -15.57 -7.64
N GLY A 61 -10.41 -14.79 -6.55
CA GLY A 61 -11.15 -15.13 -5.34
C GLY A 61 -10.54 -16.29 -4.55
N LYS A 62 -9.29 -16.67 -4.84
CA LYS A 62 -8.53 -17.72 -4.14
C LYS A 62 -7.77 -17.17 -2.92
N GLU A 63 -8.17 -15.99 -2.44
CA GLU A 63 -7.63 -15.45 -1.20
C GLU A 63 -7.98 -16.38 -0.03
N PRO A 64 -7.07 -16.56 0.93
CA PRO A 64 -7.39 -17.22 2.19
C PRO A 64 -8.41 -16.42 3.02
#